data_AF-A0A6N8DNC5-F1
#
_entry.id   AF-A0A6N8DNC5-F1
#
_cell.length_a   1.000
_cell.length_b   1.000
_cell.length_c   1.000
_cell.angle_alpha   90.00
_cell.angle_beta   90.00
_cell.angle_gamma   90.00
#
_symmetry.space_group_name_H-M   'P 1'
#
loop_
_entity.id
_entity.type
_entity.pdbx_description
1 polymer ?
#
loop_
_entity_poly.entity_id
_entity_poly.type
_entity_poly.pdbx_seq_one_letter_code
_entity_poly.pdbx_strand_id
1 'polypeptide(L)'
;MSDAPSNNYIELAADIVSAYVSNNSVPASDLPTLINDVHSALLRVTSGVAPVITEAPKPAVPVKKSITNDYIICLEDGKQFKSLKRHLRTQYNMSPEDYREKWGLGADYPMVAPNYAKARSHLAKQMGLGQQRRRVRAK
;
A
#
# COMPACT_ATOMS: atom_id res chain seq x y z
N MET A 1 41.84 24.21 -9.14
CA MET A 1 40.94 24.31 -7.97
C MET A 1 39.53 24.28 -8.50
N SER A 2 38.72 23.35 -8.00
CA SER A 2 37.40 22.99 -8.52
C SER A 2 36.33 23.85 -7.86
N ASP A 3 35.68 24.74 -8.63
CA ASP A 3 34.48 25.45 -8.18
C ASP A 3 33.29 24.49 -8.09
N ALA A 4 32.58 24.55 -6.97
CA ALA A 4 31.46 23.68 -6.66
C ALA A 4 30.24 23.98 -7.56
N PRO A 5 29.49 22.96 -8.03
CA PRO A 5 28.33 23.14 -8.91
C PRO A 5 27.12 23.81 -8.22
N SER A 6 27.17 24.04 -6.90
CA SER A 6 26.05 24.56 -6.11
C SER A 6 25.67 26.01 -6.39
N ASN A 7 26.63 26.87 -6.77
CA ASN A 7 26.35 28.29 -7.00
C ASN A 7 25.51 28.52 -8.28
N ASN A 8 25.68 27.65 -9.28
CA ASN A 8 24.99 27.78 -10.57
C ASN A 8 23.48 27.46 -10.46
N TYR A 9 23.09 26.52 -9.60
CA TYR A 9 21.67 26.14 -9.45
C TYR A 9 20.81 27.21 -8.79
N ILE A 10 21.40 28.03 -7.92
CA ILE A 10 20.70 29.14 -7.26
C ILE A 10 20.42 30.24 -8.29
N GLU A 11 21.40 30.57 -9.13
CA GLU A 11 21.26 31.54 -10.22
C GLU A 11 20.21 31.07 -11.23
N LEU A 12 20.29 29.81 -11.67
CA LEU A 12 19.30 29.21 -12.57
C LEU A 12 17.88 29.18 -11.98
N ALA A 13 17.73 28.88 -10.69
CA ALA A 13 16.43 28.89 -10.02
C ALA A 13 15.85 30.31 -9.97
N ALA A 14 16.68 31.33 -9.68
CA ALA A 14 16.26 32.73 -9.66
C ALA A 14 15.81 33.22 -11.05
N ASP A 15 16.53 32.84 -12.10
CA ASP A 15 16.17 33.16 -13.49
C ASP A 15 14.83 32.50 -13.89
N ILE A 16 14.61 31.23 -13.53
CA ILE A 16 13.35 30.53 -13.82
C ILE A 16 12.18 31.16 -13.06
N VAL A 17 12.34 31.44 -11.77
CA VAL A 17 11.27 32.03 -10.94
C VAL A 17 10.96 33.46 -11.39
N SER A 18 11.97 34.26 -11.73
CA SER A 18 11.75 35.63 -12.23
C SER A 18 11.01 35.65 -13.57
N ALA A 19 11.38 34.76 -14.51
CA ALA A 19 10.66 34.58 -15.76
C ALA A 19 9.20 34.15 -15.52
N TYR A 20 8.98 33.19 -14.61
CA TYR A 20 7.64 32.69 -14.29
C TYR A 20 6.74 33.77 -13.69
N VAL A 21 7.23 34.52 -12.70
CA VAL A 21 6.46 35.57 -12.02
C VAL A 21 6.28 36.81 -12.91
N SER A 22 7.19 37.06 -13.87
CA SER A 22 7.02 38.16 -14.84
C SER A 22 5.83 37.93 -15.79
N ASN A 23 5.48 36.66 -16.07
CA ASN A 23 4.40 36.28 -16.98
C ASN A 23 3.16 35.71 -16.25
N ASN A 24 3.25 35.42 -14.95
CA ASN A 24 2.17 34.81 -14.17
C ASN A 24 1.99 35.56 -12.84
N SER A 25 0.75 35.86 -12.48
CA SER A 25 0.44 36.48 -11.19
C SER A 25 0.45 35.41 -10.08
N VAL A 26 1.44 35.47 -9.20
CA VAL A 26 1.61 34.54 -8.08
C VAL A 26 1.41 35.29 -6.76
N PRO A 27 0.58 34.79 -5.82
CA PRO A 27 0.44 35.38 -4.49
C PRO A 27 1.77 35.41 -3.73
N ALA A 28 2.01 36.47 -2.95
CA ALA A 28 3.24 36.60 -2.17
C ALA A 28 3.44 35.45 -1.15
N SER A 29 2.35 34.81 -0.71
CA SER A 29 2.38 33.62 0.15
C SER A 29 2.99 32.39 -0.52
N ASP A 30 2.90 32.30 -1.84
CA ASP A 30 3.23 31.10 -2.60
C ASP A 30 4.64 31.17 -3.20
N LEU A 31 5.24 32.37 -3.22
CA LEU A 31 6.61 32.60 -3.70
C LEU A 31 7.67 31.75 -2.96
N PRO A 32 7.67 31.62 -1.62
CA PRO A 32 8.65 30.78 -0.93
C PRO A 32 8.53 29.30 -1.33
N THR A 33 7.31 28.82 -1.54
CA THR A 33 7.05 27.44 -1.98
C THR A 33 7.56 27.22 -3.40
N LEU A 34 7.24 28.15 -4.32
CA LEU A 34 7.68 28.08 -5.71
C LEU A 34 9.22 28.06 -5.84
N ILE A 35 9.92 28.89 -5.08
CA ILE A 35 11.39 28.93 -5.08
C ILE A 35 11.97 27.59 -4.59
N ASN A 36 11.41 27.03 -3.51
CA ASN A 36 11.85 25.75 -2.97
C ASN A 36 11.59 24.60 -3.95
N ASP A 37 10.44 24.60 -4.64
CA ASP A 37 10.08 23.56 -5.60
C ASP A 37 11.01 23.56 -6.82
N VAL A 38 11.30 24.74 -7.38
CA VAL A 38 12.19 24.88 -8.54
C VAL A 38 13.62 24.49 -8.17
N HIS A 39 14.13 24.98 -7.03
CA HIS A 39 15.46 24.63 -6.55
C HIS A 39 15.59 23.12 -6.26
N SER A 40 14.58 22.52 -5.62
CA SER A 40 14.52 21.09 -5.36
C SER A 40 14.43 20.27 -6.66
N ALA A 41 13.70 20.75 -7.66
CA ALA A 41 13.62 20.11 -8.98
C ALA A 41 14.98 20.11 -9.69
N LEU A 42 15.70 21.23 -9.68
CA LEU A 42 17.06 21.33 -10.25
C LEU A 42 18.05 20.40 -9.53
N LEU A 43 18.01 20.36 -8.20
CA LEU A 43 18.83 19.43 -7.42
C LEU A 43 18.50 17.96 -7.74
N ARG A 44 17.22 17.61 -7.95
CA ARG A 44 16.81 16.23 -8.31
C ARG A 44 17.34 15.82 -9.68
N VAL A 45 17.20 16.70 -10.68
CA VAL A 45 17.67 16.44 -12.04
C VAL A 45 19.19 16.25 -12.07
N THR A 46 19.92 17.09 -11.35
CA THR A 46 21.39 17.08 -11.33
C THR A 46 21.97 15.90 -10.52
N SER A 47 21.28 15.49 -9.45
CA SER A 47 21.68 14.33 -8.65
C SER A 47 21.40 13.00 -9.35
N GLY A 48 20.66 12.97 -10.47
CA GLY A 48 20.26 11.73 -11.16
C GLY A 48 19.34 10.82 -10.34
N VAL A 49 18.90 11.27 -9.17
CA VAL A 49 17.95 10.57 -8.32
C VAL A 49 16.56 10.92 -8.82
N ALA A 50 16.12 10.17 -9.84
CA ALA A 50 14.70 10.14 -10.18
C ALA A 50 13.91 9.84 -8.89
N PRO A 51 12.85 10.60 -8.57
CA PRO A 51 12.00 10.23 -7.46
C PRO A 51 11.51 8.82 -7.76
N VAL A 52 11.83 7.88 -6.88
CA VAL A 52 11.08 6.64 -6.80
C VAL A 52 9.67 7.10 -6.45
N ILE A 53 8.85 7.29 -7.48
CA ILE A 53 7.41 7.40 -7.33
C ILE A 53 7.06 6.05 -6.73
N THR A 54 6.95 6.01 -5.41
CA THR A 54 6.23 4.96 -4.70
C THR A 54 4.78 5.15 -5.13
N GLU A 55 4.48 4.72 -6.36
CA GLU A 55 3.11 4.48 -6.77
C GLU A 55 2.53 3.60 -5.68
N ALA A 56 1.50 4.11 -4.99
CA ALA A 56 0.74 3.34 -4.03
C ALA A 56 0.51 1.96 -4.65
N PRO A 57 0.88 0.86 -3.97
CA PRO A 57 0.94 -0.46 -4.59
C PRO A 57 -0.42 -0.73 -5.22
N LYS A 58 -0.48 -0.66 -6.55
CA LYS A 58 -1.69 -0.94 -7.30
C LYS A 58 -2.03 -2.40 -6.95
N PRO A 59 -3.20 -2.66 -6.36
CA PRO A 59 -3.53 -4.01 -5.93
C PRO A 59 -3.39 -4.94 -7.14
N ALA A 60 -2.61 -6.03 -6.99
CA ALA A 60 -2.29 -6.94 -8.08
C ALA A 60 -3.53 -7.48 -8.82
N VAL A 61 -4.66 -7.48 -8.13
CA VAL A 61 -5.99 -7.74 -8.68
C VAL A 61 -7.03 -6.87 -7.96
N PRO A 62 -8.13 -6.49 -8.64
CA PRO A 62 -9.27 -5.87 -7.97
C PRO A 62 -9.76 -6.74 -6.81
N VAL A 63 -10.07 -6.14 -5.66
CA VAL A 63 -10.54 -6.83 -4.43
C VAL A 63 -11.74 -7.76 -4.68
N LYS A 64 -12.58 -7.46 -5.68
CA LYS A 64 -13.71 -8.32 -6.07
C LYS A 64 -13.28 -9.62 -6.77
N LYS A 65 -12.11 -9.61 -7.44
CA LYS A 65 -11.54 -10.76 -8.17
C LYS A 65 -10.52 -11.56 -7.33
N SER A 66 -10.10 -11.04 -6.18
CA SER A 66 -9.17 -11.75 -5.30
C SER A 66 -9.82 -12.93 -4.56
N ILE A 67 -11.14 -12.99 -4.49
CA ILE A 67 -11.87 -14.10 -3.86
C ILE A 67 -12.43 -15.01 -4.94
N THR A 68 -12.00 -16.26 -4.97
CA THR A 68 -12.66 -17.32 -5.73
C THR A 68 -13.08 -18.46 -4.79
N ASN A 69 -13.96 -19.34 -5.27
CA ASN A 69 -14.50 -20.43 -4.45
C ASN A 69 -13.41 -21.39 -3.94
N ASP A 70 -12.39 -21.64 -4.76
CA ASP A 70 -11.35 -22.65 -4.50
C ASP A 70 -10.02 -22.05 -4.03
N TYR A 71 -9.76 -20.78 -4.35
CA TYR A 71 -8.54 -20.08 -3.96
C TYR A 71 -8.78 -18.58 -3.69
N ILE A 72 -7.91 -18.01 -2.88
CA ILE A 72 -7.83 -16.58 -2.62
C ILE A 72 -6.50 -16.04 -3.14
N ILE A 73 -6.53 -14.89 -3.80
CA ILE A 73 -5.37 -14.21 -4.36
C ILE A 73 -4.87 -13.17 -3.35
N CYS A 74 -3.58 -13.18 -3.08
CA CYS A 74 -2.94 -12.17 -2.26
C CYS A 74 -2.74 -10.87 -3.08
N LEU A 75 -3.08 -9.72 -2.48
CA LEU A 75 -3.01 -8.42 -3.13
C LEU A 75 -1.57 -7.87 -3.19
N GLU A 76 -0.66 -8.44 -2.38
CA GLU A 76 0.75 -8.05 -2.33
C GLU A 76 1.59 -8.74 -3.43
N ASP A 77 1.38 -10.03 -3.66
CA ASP A 77 2.21 -10.83 -4.58
C ASP A 77 1.44 -11.39 -5.78
N GLY A 78 0.11 -11.26 -5.82
CA GLY A 78 -0.74 -11.76 -6.90
C GLY A 78 -0.86 -13.28 -6.97
N LYS A 79 -0.33 -14.03 -5.99
CA LYS A 79 -0.35 -15.51 -6.01
C LYS A 79 -1.62 -16.08 -5.40
N GLN A 80 -1.99 -17.25 -5.88
CA GLN A 80 -3.19 -17.98 -5.48
C GLN A 80 -2.89 -18.93 -4.32
N PHE A 81 -3.67 -18.84 -3.26
CA PHE A 81 -3.55 -19.68 -2.07
C PHE A 81 -4.90 -20.22 -1.62
N LYS A 82 -4.93 -21.39 -0.98
CA LYS A 82 -6.14 -21.87 -0.29
C LYS A 82 -6.38 -21.13 1.03
N SER A 83 -5.30 -20.68 1.68
CA SER A 83 -5.30 -19.93 2.95
C SER A 83 -4.28 -18.81 2.89
N LEU A 84 -4.77 -17.57 2.89
CA LEU A 84 -3.92 -16.37 2.87
C LEU A 84 -3.23 -16.16 4.23
N LYS A 85 -3.88 -16.55 5.34
CA LYS A 85 -3.35 -16.39 6.70
C LYS A 85 -1.94 -16.95 6.89
N ARG A 86 -1.65 -18.12 6.31
CA ARG A 86 -0.31 -18.75 6.43
C ARG A 86 0.72 -17.91 5.69
N HIS A 87 0.41 -17.50 4.47
CA HIS A 87 1.30 -16.73 3.62
C HIS A 87 1.64 -15.37 4.25
N LEU A 88 0.63 -14.63 4.73
CA LEU A 88 0.79 -13.36 5.43
C LEU A 88 1.76 -13.47 6.62
N ARG A 89 1.59 -14.51 7.45
CA ARG A 89 2.46 -14.71 8.62
C ARG A 89 3.89 -15.10 8.24
N THR A 90 4.08 -15.89 7.19
CA THR A 90 5.42 -16.39 6.83
C THR A 90 6.24 -15.42 5.98
N GLN A 91 5.60 -14.63 5.13
CA GLN A 91 6.30 -13.75 4.19
C GLN A 91 6.37 -12.31 4.70
N TYR A 92 5.27 -11.84 5.31
CA TYR A 92 5.12 -10.45 5.71
C TYR A 92 5.07 -10.27 7.23
N ASN A 93 5.10 -11.37 8.00
CA ASN A 93 4.97 -11.39 9.45
C ASN A 93 3.77 -10.55 9.97
N MET A 94 2.71 -10.46 9.17
CA MET A 94 1.57 -9.58 9.40
C MET A 94 0.32 -10.36 9.81
N SER A 95 -0.53 -9.73 10.63
CA SER A 95 -1.81 -10.31 11.00
C SER A 95 -2.84 -10.14 9.87
N PRO A 96 -3.91 -10.95 9.86
CA PRO A 96 -5.01 -10.75 8.93
C PRO A 96 -5.74 -9.41 9.15
N GLU A 97 -5.72 -8.84 10.36
CA GLU A 97 -6.27 -7.52 10.63
C GLU A 97 -5.41 -6.43 9.96
N ASP A 98 -4.10 -6.44 10.18
CA ASP A 98 -3.16 -5.46 9.60
C ASP A 98 -3.25 -5.45 8.07
N TYR A 99 -3.40 -6.65 7.47
CA TYR A 99 -3.57 -6.79 6.03
C TYR A 99 -4.87 -6.15 5.54
N ARG A 100 -5.96 -6.23 6.31
CA ARG A 100 -7.21 -5.54 5.93
C ARG A 100 -7.08 -4.04 6.04
N GLU A 101 -6.45 -3.56 7.10
CA GLU A 101 -6.23 -2.13 7.31
C GLU A 101 -5.35 -1.56 6.20
N LYS A 102 -4.24 -2.23 5.87
CA LYS A 102 -3.31 -1.84 4.81
C LYS A 102 -4.00 -1.69 3.44
N TRP A 103 -4.97 -2.57 3.14
CA TRP A 103 -5.67 -2.60 1.86
C TRP A 103 -7.09 -2.02 1.91
N GLY A 104 -7.52 -1.43 3.03
CA GLY A 104 -8.89 -0.91 3.21
C GLY A 104 -9.99 -1.96 3.02
N LEU A 105 -9.74 -3.22 3.36
CA LEU A 105 -10.69 -4.32 3.19
C LEU A 105 -11.73 -4.34 4.31
N GLY A 106 -12.99 -4.59 3.97
CA GLY A 106 -14.06 -4.77 4.96
C GLY A 106 -13.81 -5.95 5.90
N ALA A 107 -14.38 -5.89 7.10
CA ALA A 107 -14.26 -6.95 8.12
C ALA A 107 -14.73 -8.33 7.62
N ASP A 108 -15.71 -8.34 6.71
CA ASP A 108 -16.29 -9.55 6.10
C ASP A 108 -15.38 -10.20 5.05
N TYR A 109 -14.22 -9.62 4.73
CA TYR A 109 -13.32 -10.17 3.73
C TYR A 109 -12.76 -11.53 4.19
N PRO A 110 -13.01 -12.63 3.44
CA PRO A 110 -12.54 -13.96 3.79
C PRO A 110 -11.02 -14.04 3.58
N MET A 111 -10.30 -14.65 4.51
CA MET A 111 -8.84 -14.84 4.42
C MET A 111 -8.44 -16.24 3.94
N VAL A 112 -9.43 -17.03 3.57
CA VAL A 112 -9.34 -18.44 3.21
C VAL A 112 -10.41 -18.68 2.17
N ALA A 113 -10.15 -19.54 1.19
CA ALA A 113 -11.13 -19.85 0.16
C ALA A 113 -12.46 -20.38 0.78
N PRO A 114 -13.64 -19.93 0.31
CA PRO A 114 -14.93 -20.33 0.87
C PRO A 114 -15.16 -21.85 0.90
N ASN A 115 -14.80 -22.59 -0.16
CA ASN A 115 -14.94 -24.05 -0.17
C ASN A 115 -14.03 -24.72 0.87
N TYR A 116 -12.80 -24.23 1.03
CA TYR A 116 -11.87 -24.73 2.04
C TYR A 116 -12.38 -24.46 3.47
N ALA A 117 -12.96 -23.28 3.71
CA ALA A 117 -13.59 -22.94 4.98
C ALA A 117 -14.81 -23.84 5.28
N LYS A 118 -15.66 -24.11 4.28
CA LYS A 118 -16.81 -25.03 4.39
C LYS A 118 -16.39 -26.46 4.72
N ALA A 119 -15.41 -27.00 3.97
CA ALA A 119 -14.89 -28.35 4.20
C ALA A 119 -14.31 -28.52 5.61
N ARG A 120 -13.49 -27.54 6.06
CA ARG A 120 -12.91 -27.56 7.41
C ARG A 120 -13.97 -27.40 8.50
N SER A 121 -14.99 -26.57 8.28
CA SER A 121 -16.11 -26.42 9.21
C SER A 121 -16.92 -27.71 9.35
N HIS A 122 -17.18 -28.41 8.23
CA HIS A 122 -17.90 -29.68 8.23
C HIS A 122 -17.11 -30.76 8.99
N LEU A 123 -15.81 -30.88 8.72
CA LEU A 123 -14.92 -31.80 9.43
C LEU A 123 -14.86 -31.48 10.93
N ALA A 124 -14.76 -30.21 11.31
CA ALA A 124 -14.74 -29.81 12.72
C ALA A 124 -16.04 -30.20 13.46
N LYS A 125 -17.20 -30.03 12.81
CA LYS A 125 -18.50 -30.44 13.36
C LYS A 125 -18.59 -31.97 13.50
N GLN A 126 -18.07 -32.73 12.53
CA GLN A 126 -17.99 -34.19 12.60
C GLN A 126 -17.05 -34.65 13.73
N MET A 127 -15.93 -33.95 13.92
CA MET A 127 -14.92 -34.22 14.95
C MET A 127 -15.31 -33.69 16.35
N GLY A 128 -16.53 -33.18 16.54
CA GLY A 128 -17.07 -32.85 17.87
C GLY A 128 -16.89 -31.40 18.35
N LEU A 129 -16.40 -30.46 17.53
CA LEU A 129 -16.42 -29.04 17.89
C LEU A 129 -17.87 -28.52 17.93
N GLY A 130 -18.41 -28.33 19.14
CA GLY A 130 -19.72 -27.72 19.38
C GLY A 130 -20.63 -28.46 20.35
N GLN A 131 -20.30 -29.69 20.77
CA GLN A 131 -21.15 -30.47 21.68
C GLN A 131 -20.98 -30.12 23.17
N GLN A 132 -19.96 -29.34 23.53
CA GLN A 132 -19.62 -29.10 24.94
C GLN A 132 -20.60 -28.17 25.68
N ARG A 133 -21.38 -27.34 24.96
CA ARG A 133 -22.42 -26.48 25.58
C ARG A 133 -23.69 -27.22 25.97
N ARG A 134 -23.97 -28.43 25.47
CA ARG A 134 -25.21 -29.17 25.78
C ARG A 134 -25.13 -29.98 27.09
N ARG A 135 -23.95 -30.12 27.71
CA ARG A 135 -23.77 -30.87 28.97
C ARG A 135 -23.97 -30.05 30.25
N VAL A 136 -24.09 -28.72 30.19
CA VAL A 136 -24.09 -27.84 31.39
C VAL A 136 -25.50 -27.47 31.87
N ARG A 137 -26.58 -27.89 31.20
CA ARG A 137 -27.97 -27.71 31.67
C ARG A 137 -28.65 -29.06 31.87
N ALA A 138 -28.28 -29.75 32.94
CA ALA A 138 -29.06 -30.81 33.54
C ALA A 138 -28.86 -30.72 35.07
N LYS A 139 -29.62 -29.83 35.70
CA LYS A 139 -29.93 -29.86 37.12
C LYS A 139 -31.27 -29.18 37.32
#